data_AF-A0A7C1Y0Q3-F1
#
_entry.id   AF-A0A7C1Y0Q3-F1
#
_cell.length_a   1.000
_cell.length_b   1.000
_cell.length_c   1.000
_cell.angle_alpha   90.00
_cell.angle_beta   90.00
_cell.angle_gamma   90.00
#
_symmetry.space_group_name_H-M   'P 1'
#
loop_
_entity.id
_entity.type
_entity.pdbx_description
1 polymer ?
#
loop_
_entity_poly.entity_id
_entity_poly.type
_entity_poly.pdbx_seq_one_letter_code
_entity_poly.pdbx_strand_id
1 'polypeptide(L)'
;MTSRPDSGSSEPETSPIIPHEKVERASVEAVNKAENRSLYAAQKKIHPKRASGKFRTIKWWVMIVTLGIYYFSPWIRWERAPGIPDQAILVDIANSRFYFFAIEIWPQEVYYITGLLILAAVGLFLVTSTLGRVWCGYTCPQTVWVDLFLVVERFFEGDRNARIKLDKAPWTLSKVAKRVAKHVMWLWISVLTGGAWVF
;
A
#
# COMPACT_ATOMS: atom_id res chain seq x y z
N MET A 1 43.86 7.81 -27.39
CA MET A 1 42.79 8.68 -27.92
C MET A 1 41.47 8.09 -27.43
N THR A 2 40.91 8.54 -26.31
CA THR A 2 40.29 9.87 -26.12
C THR A 2 40.53 10.41 -24.71
N SER A 3 41.16 11.59 -24.63
CA SER A 3 41.36 12.37 -23.41
C SER A 3 40.04 12.95 -22.93
N ARG A 4 39.79 12.83 -21.62
CA ARG A 4 38.70 13.47 -20.89
C ARG A 4 39.06 14.95 -20.70
N PRO A 5 38.17 15.92 -20.97
CA PRO A 5 38.48 17.32 -20.73
C PRO A 5 38.34 17.62 -19.23
N ASP A 6 39.36 18.29 -18.68
CA ASP A 6 39.34 18.81 -17.31
C ASP A 6 38.27 19.89 -17.21
N SER A 7 37.20 19.60 -16.45
CA SER A 7 36.21 20.60 -16.07
C SER A 7 36.84 21.51 -15.01
N GLY A 8 37.35 22.65 -15.44
CA GLY A 8 37.84 23.71 -14.57
C GLY A 8 36.76 24.10 -13.56
N SER A 9 37.08 23.93 -12.28
CA SER A 9 36.32 24.48 -11.16
C SER A 9 36.49 25.99 -11.17
N SER A 10 35.53 26.72 -11.72
CA SER A 10 35.41 28.16 -11.51
C SER A 10 34.98 28.39 -10.06
N GLU A 11 35.94 28.68 -9.18
CA GLU A 11 35.65 29.28 -7.87
C GLU A 11 34.86 30.58 -8.09
N PRO A 12 33.80 30.85 -7.32
CA PRO A 12 33.09 32.12 -7.42
C PRO A 12 34.02 33.22 -6.89
N GLU A 13 34.54 34.03 -7.81
CA GLU A 13 35.32 35.23 -7.55
C GLU A 13 34.51 36.17 -6.63
N THR A 14 34.81 36.13 -5.34
CA THR A 14 34.16 36.99 -4.35
C THR A 14 34.81 38.36 -4.47
N SER A 15 34.14 39.26 -5.18
CA SER A 15 34.53 40.67 -5.25
C SER A 15 34.74 41.24 -3.84
N PRO A 16 35.85 41.96 -3.58
CA PRO A 16 36.14 42.52 -2.26
C PRO A 16 35.08 43.56 -1.90
N ILE A 17 34.27 43.24 -0.89
CA ILE A 17 33.24 44.13 -0.34
C ILE A 17 33.95 45.31 0.33
N ILE A 18 33.90 46.49 -0.29
CA ILE A 18 34.42 47.73 0.31
C ILE A 18 33.51 48.11 1.50
N PRO A 19 34.04 48.22 2.73
CA PRO A 19 33.23 48.58 3.89
C PRO A 19 32.88 50.07 3.85
N HIS A 20 31.59 50.40 3.78
CA HIS A 20 31.13 51.76 4.06
C HIS A 20 31.08 51.96 5.59
N GLU A 21 31.77 53.00 6.07
CA GLU A 21 32.09 53.28 7.49
C GLU A 21 30.89 53.53 8.42
N LYS A 22 29.65 53.46 7.92
CA LYS A 22 28.45 53.89 8.68
C LYS A 22 27.29 52.90 8.71
N VAL A 23 27.57 51.60 8.62
CA VAL A 23 26.53 50.56 8.76
C VAL A 23 26.86 49.66 9.95
N GLU A 24 26.16 49.85 11.06
CA GLU A 24 26.18 48.95 12.20
C GLU A 24 25.51 47.63 11.81
N ARG A 25 26.31 46.58 11.63
CA ARG A 25 25.79 45.26 11.27
C ARG A 25 25.26 44.59 12.53
N ALA A 26 23.95 44.53 12.68
CA ALA A 26 23.32 43.66 13.67
C ALA A 26 23.72 42.20 13.38
N SER A 27 24.37 41.54 14.33
CA SER A 27 24.72 40.12 14.26
C SER A 27 23.47 39.26 14.46
N VAL A 28 22.60 39.24 13.46
CA VAL A 28 21.41 38.38 13.46
C VAL A 28 21.82 37.00 12.97
N GLU A 29 21.77 36.02 13.86
CA GLU A 29 21.96 34.62 13.46
C GLU A 29 20.80 34.19 12.55
N ALA A 30 21.12 33.79 11.31
CA ALA A 30 20.11 33.35 10.36
C ALA A 30 19.45 32.06 10.87
N VAL A 31 18.16 32.13 11.20
CA VAL A 31 17.31 30.98 11.64
C VAL A 31 17.36 29.80 10.65
N ASN A 32 17.79 30.06 9.41
CA ASN A 32 17.87 29.09 8.32
C ASN A 32 19.31 28.85 7.83
N LYS A 33 20.32 28.95 8.71
CA LYS A 33 21.73 28.63 8.40
C LYS A 33 21.85 27.17 7.94
N ALA A 34 22.67 26.91 6.91
CA ALA A 34 22.84 25.57 6.34
C ALA A 34 23.28 24.51 7.38
N GLU A 35 24.06 24.91 8.38
CA GLU A 35 24.51 24.07 9.50
C GLU A 35 23.37 23.66 10.46
N ASN A 36 22.31 24.47 10.59
CA ASN A 36 21.19 24.24 11.51
C ASN A 36 19.98 23.58 10.84
N ARG A 37 20.04 23.28 9.54
CA ARG A 37 18.94 22.64 8.82
C ARG A 37 19.02 21.12 8.98
N SER A 38 18.09 20.55 9.74
CA SER A 38 17.84 19.11 9.67
C SER A 38 17.32 18.78 8.27
N LEU A 39 18.13 18.14 7.43
CA LEU A 39 17.72 17.66 6.10
C LEU A 39 16.64 16.55 6.16
N TYR A 40 16.40 16.02 7.35
CA TYR A 40 15.42 14.98 7.61
C TYR A 40 14.19 15.54 8.31
N ALA A 41 13.04 15.46 7.63
CA ALA A 41 11.74 15.70 8.24
C ALA A 41 11.16 14.37 8.74
N ALA A 42 10.96 14.23 10.05
CA ALA A 42 10.34 13.04 10.61
C ALA A 42 8.91 12.85 10.07
N GLN A 43 8.58 11.63 9.66
CA GLN A 43 7.28 11.30 9.10
C GLN A 43 6.16 11.59 10.12
N LYS A 44 5.31 12.58 9.81
CA LYS A 44 4.12 12.85 10.61
C LYS A 44 3.09 11.75 10.37
N LYS A 45 2.62 11.11 11.44
CA LYS A 45 1.55 10.10 11.37
C LYS A 45 0.28 10.73 10.79
N ILE A 46 -0.20 10.18 9.66
CA ILE A 46 -1.39 10.67 8.99
C ILE A 46 -2.61 9.91 9.52
N HIS A 47 -3.60 10.66 10.02
CA HIS A 47 -4.89 10.11 10.44
C HIS A 47 -5.95 10.40 9.37
N PRO A 48 -6.35 9.42 8.56
CA PRO A 48 -7.36 9.64 7.51
C PRO A 48 -8.74 9.93 8.13
N LYS A 49 -9.38 11.00 7.67
CA LYS A 49 -10.76 11.35 8.05
C LYS A 49 -11.74 10.43 7.32
N ARG A 50 -12.83 10.05 7.96
CA ARG A 50 -13.94 9.34 7.30
C ARG A 50 -14.56 10.25 6.24
N ALA A 51 -14.58 9.78 4.99
CA ALA A 51 -15.36 10.39 3.93
C ALA A 51 -16.73 9.68 3.85
N SER A 52 -17.80 10.44 3.63
CA SER A 52 -19.17 9.95 3.42
C SER A 52 -19.64 10.31 2.00
N GLY A 53 -20.42 9.44 1.37
CA GLY A 53 -21.00 9.69 0.05
C GLY A 53 -21.17 8.44 -0.79
N LYS A 54 -21.82 8.58 -1.96
CA LYS A 54 -22.14 7.47 -2.89
C LYS A 54 -20.89 6.68 -3.30
N PHE A 55 -19.80 7.37 -3.64
CA PHE A 55 -18.52 6.74 -3.99
C PHE A 55 -17.91 5.91 -2.85
N ARG A 56 -18.14 6.32 -1.59
CA ARG A 56 -17.66 5.54 -0.44
C ARG A 56 -18.47 4.25 -0.27
N THR A 57 -19.78 4.29 -0.50
CA THR A 57 -20.65 3.12 -0.47
C THR A 57 -20.29 2.13 -1.57
N ILE A 58 -20.00 2.62 -2.79
CA ILE A 58 -19.50 1.76 -3.88
C ILE A 58 -18.21 1.04 -3.47
N LYS A 59 -17.26 1.76 -2.86
CA LYS A 59 -16.02 1.15 -2.38
C LYS A 59 -16.26 0.06 -1.33
N TRP A 60 -17.26 0.23 -0.47
CA TRP A 60 -17.66 -0.80 0.49
C TRP A 60 -18.19 -2.06 -0.22
N TRP A 61 -19.05 -1.90 -1.23
CA TRP A 61 -19.52 -3.02 -2.04
C TRP A 61 -18.38 -3.73 -2.75
N VAL A 62 -17.49 -2.97 -3.40
CA VAL A 62 -16.31 -3.55 -4.07
C VAL A 62 -15.45 -4.33 -3.09
N MET A 63 -15.19 -3.78 -1.89
CA MET A 63 -14.42 -4.46 -0.84
C MET A 63 -15.09 -5.76 -0.38
N ILE A 64 -16.40 -5.76 -0.16
CA ILE A 64 -17.15 -6.96 0.24
C ILE A 64 -17.11 -8.02 -0.86
N VAL A 65 -17.32 -7.62 -2.13
CA VAL A 65 -17.33 -8.55 -3.26
C VAL A 65 -15.93 -9.15 -3.48
N THR A 66 -14.87 -8.35 -3.50
CA THR A 66 -13.51 -8.84 -3.77
C THR A 66 -12.98 -9.70 -2.64
N LEU A 67 -13.18 -9.31 -1.38
CA LEU A 67 -12.83 -10.15 -0.23
C LEU A 67 -13.70 -11.41 -0.18
N GLY A 68 -14.99 -11.30 -0.52
CA GLY A 68 -15.89 -12.44 -0.63
C GLY A 68 -15.36 -13.46 -1.62
N ILE A 69 -15.09 -13.04 -2.86
CA ILE A 69 -14.51 -13.93 -3.88
C ILE A 69 -13.23 -14.59 -3.38
N TYR A 70 -12.32 -13.83 -2.75
CA TYR A 70 -11.06 -14.36 -2.23
C TYR A 70 -11.24 -15.40 -1.13
N TYR A 71 -12.14 -15.15 -0.17
CA TYR A 71 -12.36 -16.06 0.95
C TYR A 71 -13.25 -17.24 0.60
N PHE A 72 -14.16 -17.10 -0.37
CA PHE A 72 -15.04 -18.19 -0.80
C PHE A 72 -14.40 -19.09 -1.86
N SER A 73 -13.49 -18.57 -2.70
CA SER A 73 -12.87 -19.35 -3.78
C SER A 73 -12.26 -20.69 -3.36
N PRO A 74 -11.51 -20.82 -2.24
CA PRO A 74 -10.93 -22.11 -1.85
C PRO A 74 -11.98 -23.12 -1.36
N TRP A 75 -13.15 -22.67 -0.92
CA TRP A 75 -14.22 -23.55 -0.41
C TRP A 75 -15.11 -24.11 -1.51
N ILE A 76 -14.95 -23.65 -2.76
CA ILE A 76 -15.70 -24.16 -3.89
C ILE A 76 -15.14 -25.54 -4.24
N ARG A 77 -15.92 -26.58 -3.92
CA ARG A 77 -15.65 -27.96 -4.32
C ARG A 77 -16.01 -28.14 -5.79
N TRP A 78 -15.15 -28.80 -6.53
CA TRP A 78 -15.31 -29.10 -7.95
C TRP A 78 -14.94 -30.55 -8.22
N GLU A 79 -15.94 -31.36 -8.54
CA GLU A 79 -15.76 -32.78 -8.79
C GLU A 79 -14.97 -33.01 -10.09
N ARG A 80 -13.88 -33.79 -9.99
CA ARG A 80 -13.01 -34.19 -11.09
C ARG A 80 -12.87 -35.71 -11.11
N ALA A 81 -12.15 -36.23 -12.12
CA ALA A 81 -11.90 -37.66 -12.25
C ALA A 81 -11.31 -38.27 -10.96
N PRO A 82 -11.59 -39.56 -10.65
CA PRO A 82 -11.15 -40.19 -9.41
C PRO A 82 -9.64 -40.08 -9.20
N GLY A 83 -9.21 -39.62 -8.02
CA GLY A 83 -7.79 -39.47 -7.65
C GLY A 83 -7.20 -38.08 -7.84
N ILE A 84 -7.96 -37.10 -8.32
CA ILE A 84 -7.55 -35.69 -8.45
C ILE A 84 -8.17 -34.88 -7.29
N PRO A 85 -7.46 -33.89 -6.70
CA PRO A 85 -8.02 -33.01 -5.69
C PRO A 85 -9.34 -32.36 -6.14
N ASP A 86 -10.26 -32.14 -5.20
CA ASP A 86 -11.64 -31.68 -5.41
C ASP A 86 -11.81 -30.16 -5.21
N GLN A 87 -10.73 -29.39 -5.12
CA GLN A 87 -10.77 -27.94 -4.93
C GLN A 87 -10.80 -27.18 -6.25
N ALA A 88 -11.76 -26.27 -6.45
CA ALA A 88 -11.92 -25.55 -7.72
C ALA A 88 -10.66 -24.80 -8.16
N ILE A 89 -9.97 -24.11 -7.25
CA ILE A 89 -8.72 -23.39 -7.54
C ILE A 89 -7.62 -23.91 -6.61
N LEU A 90 -6.67 -24.65 -7.17
CA LEU A 90 -5.57 -25.25 -6.40
C LEU A 90 -4.25 -25.14 -7.17
N VAL A 91 -3.21 -24.67 -6.48
CA VAL A 91 -1.81 -24.72 -6.95
C VAL A 91 -1.17 -25.96 -6.34
N ASP A 92 -1.11 -27.06 -7.09
CA ASP A 92 -0.43 -28.28 -6.66
C ASP A 92 1.07 -28.17 -6.94
N ILE A 93 1.84 -27.84 -5.90
CA ILE A 93 3.29 -27.72 -5.98
C ILE A 93 3.95 -29.10 -6.13
N ALA A 94 3.38 -30.16 -5.54
CA ALA A 94 3.97 -31.50 -5.55
C ALA A 94 3.97 -32.10 -6.95
N ASN A 95 2.87 -31.95 -7.68
CA ASN A 95 2.75 -32.42 -9.06
C ASN A 95 3.05 -31.34 -10.10
N SER A 96 3.39 -30.12 -9.67
CA SER A 96 3.59 -28.95 -10.53
C SER A 96 2.39 -28.67 -11.45
N ARG A 97 1.17 -28.80 -10.93
CA ARG A 97 -0.08 -28.62 -11.69
C ARG A 97 -0.89 -27.48 -11.12
N PHE A 98 -1.48 -26.68 -12.00
CA PHE A 98 -2.41 -25.64 -11.61
C PHE A 98 -3.82 -26.00 -12.04
N TYR A 99 -4.73 -26.07 -11.08
CA TYR A 99 -6.13 -26.40 -11.31
C TYR A 99 -6.98 -25.13 -11.23
N PHE A 100 -7.74 -24.86 -12.30
CA PHE A 100 -8.74 -23.80 -12.36
C PHE A 100 -10.05 -24.35 -12.91
N PHE A 101 -10.93 -24.77 -12.00
CA PHE A 101 -12.18 -25.49 -12.27
C PHE A 101 -11.92 -26.77 -13.08
N ALA A 102 -12.37 -26.82 -14.34
CA ALA A 102 -12.15 -27.93 -15.26
C ALA A 102 -10.84 -27.82 -16.07
N ILE A 103 -10.14 -26.69 -15.96
CA ILE A 103 -8.88 -26.43 -16.67
C ILE A 103 -7.72 -26.91 -15.80
N GLU A 104 -6.96 -27.86 -16.30
CA GLU A 104 -5.68 -28.29 -15.72
C GLU A 104 -4.57 -27.67 -16.57
N ILE A 105 -3.75 -26.79 -15.98
CA ILE A 105 -2.65 -26.13 -16.66
C ILE A 105 -1.36 -26.82 -16.26
N TRP A 106 -0.68 -27.39 -17.25
CA TRP A 106 0.65 -27.96 -17.07
C TRP A 106 1.75 -26.89 -17.19
N PRO A 107 2.96 -27.11 -16.61
CA PRO A 107 4.06 -26.15 -16.71
C PRO A 107 4.47 -25.82 -18.15
N GLN A 108 4.27 -26.73 -19.09
CA GLN A 108 4.54 -26.54 -20.51
C GLN A 108 3.49 -25.64 -21.18
N GLU A 109 2.31 -25.52 -20.58
CA GLU A 109 1.15 -24.77 -21.08
C GLU A 109 1.02 -23.38 -20.46
N VAL A 110 2.10 -22.89 -19.82
CA VAL A 110 2.17 -21.56 -19.18
C VAL A 110 1.88 -20.43 -20.17
N TYR A 111 1.97 -20.66 -21.47
CA TYR A 111 1.57 -19.68 -22.50
C TYR A 111 0.10 -19.25 -22.38
N TYR A 112 -0.82 -20.09 -21.87
CA TYR A 112 -2.20 -19.68 -21.56
C TYR A 112 -2.23 -18.61 -20.46
N ILE A 113 -1.43 -18.79 -19.40
CA ILE A 113 -1.30 -17.82 -18.31
C ILE A 113 -0.65 -16.53 -18.82
N THR A 114 0.43 -16.64 -19.59
CA THR A 114 1.10 -15.47 -20.18
C THR A 114 0.16 -14.66 -21.08
N GLY A 115 -0.61 -15.33 -21.94
CA GLY A 115 -1.63 -14.69 -22.77
C GLY A 115 -2.69 -13.96 -21.94
N LEU A 116 -3.19 -14.60 -20.87
CA LEU A 116 -4.13 -13.98 -19.94
C LEU A 116 -3.53 -12.75 -19.24
N LEU A 117 -2.27 -12.82 -18.82
CA LEU A 117 -1.57 -11.69 -18.18
C LEU A 117 -1.37 -10.53 -19.15
N ILE A 118 -1.04 -10.79 -20.42
CA ILE A 118 -0.93 -9.76 -21.45
C ILE A 118 -2.30 -9.09 -21.66
N LEU A 119 -3.38 -9.87 -21.80
CA LEU A 119 -4.74 -9.35 -21.95
C LEU A 119 -5.16 -8.54 -20.71
N ALA A 120 -4.84 -9.01 -19.51
CA ALA A 120 -5.11 -8.31 -18.26
C ALA A 120 -4.32 -6.99 -18.17
N ALA A 121 -3.06 -6.97 -18.60
CA ALA A 121 -2.24 -5.76 -18.65
C ALA A 121 -2.82 -4.74 -19.63
N VAL A 122 -3.14 -5.16 -20.86
CA VAL A 122 -3.77 -4.29 -21.87
C VAL A 122 -5.11 -3.76 -21.38
N GLY A 123 -5.94 -4.63 -20.79
CA GLY A 123 -7.22 -4.25 -20.19
C GLY A 123 -7.06 -3.25 -19.05
N LEU A 124 -6.08 -3.46 -18.17
CA LEU A 124 -5.75 -2.52 -17.10
C LEU A 124 -5.31 -1.16 -17.67
N PHE A 125 -4.42 -1.14 -18.67
CA PHE A 125 -4.02 0.10 -19.34
C PHE A 125 -5.20 0.83 -19.95
N LEU A 126 -6.07 0.13 -20.68
CA LEU A 126 -7.29 0.69 -21.27
C LEU A 126 -8.24 1.29 -20.23
N VAL A 127 -8.47 0.58 -19.12
CA VAL A 127 -9.29 1.07 -18.01
C VAL A 127 -8.64 2.31 -17.39
N THR A 128 -7.32 2.33 -17.22
CA THR A 128 -6.63 3.48 -16.63
C THR A 128 -6.59 4.69 -17.56
N SER A 129 -6.48 4.52 -18.88
CA SER A 129 -6.53 5.62 -19.83
C SER A 129 -7.93 6.20 -19.97
N THR A 130 -8.98 5.36 -19.89
CA THR A 130 -10.37 5.78 -20.08
C THR A 130 -11.00 6.34 -18.80
N LEU A 131 -10.81 5.66 -17.67
CA LEU A 131 -11.48 5.95 -16.39
C LEU A 131 -10.52 6.53 -15.33
N GLY A 132 -9.24 6.69 -15.64
CA GLY A 132 -8.24 7.23 -14.72
C GLY A 132 -7.90 6.28 -13.58
N ARG A 133 -7.93 6.77 -12.33
CA ARG A 133 -7.48 6.05 -11.13
C ARG A 133 -8.54 5.12 -10.52
N VAL A 134 -9.58 4.74 -11.26
CA VAL A 134 -10.66 3.89 -10.73
C VAL A 134 -10.14 2.52 -10.29
N TRP A 135 -9.27 1.89 -11.08
CA TRP A 135 -8.66 0.61 -10.69
C TRP A 135 -7.88 0.72 -9.37
N CYS A 136 -6.89 1.62 -9.35
CA CYS A 136 -6.03 1.80 -8.17
C CYS A 136 -6.81 2.28 -6.94
N GLY A 137 -7.88 3.05 -7.13
CA GLY A 137 -8.68 3.64 -6.05
C GLY A 137 -9.73 2.71 -5.43
N TYR A 138 -10.20 1.69 -6.16
CA TYR A 138 -11.36 0.87 -5.76
C TYR A 138 -11.06 -0.63 -5.72
N THR A 139 -10.39 -1.20 -6.72
CA THR A 139 -10.27 -2.66 -6.88
C THR A 139 -8.88 -3.19 -6.58
N CYS A 140 -7.84 -2.35 -6.58
CA CYS A 140 -6.48 -2.78 -6.28
C CYS A 140 -6.42 -3.54 -4.94
N PRO A 141 -5.81 -4.75 -4.89
CA PRO A 141 -5.74 -5.56 -3.67
C PRO A 141 -5.12 -4.79 -2.50
N GLN A 142 -4.04 -4.05 -2.73
CA GLN A 142 -3.45 -3.20 -1.69
C GLN A 142 -4.48 -2.24 -1.09
N THR A 143 -5.28 -1.60 -1.93
CA THR A 143 -6.29 -0.61 -1.52
C THR A 143 -7.43 -1.25 -0.72
N VAL A 144 -7.88 -2.43 -1.13
CA VAL A 144 -8.97 -3.18 -0.47
C VAL A 144 -8.55 -3.61 0.94
N TRP A 145 -7.36 -4.18 1.09
CA TRP A 145 -6.85 -4.61 2.40
C TRP A 145 -6.54 -3.42 3.31
N VAL A 146 -5.94 -2.35 2.78
CA VAL A 146 -5.70 -1.13 3.58
C VAL A 146 -7.02 -0.50 4.04
N ASP A 147 -8.07 -0.46 3.20
CA ASP A 147 -9.38 0.04 3.63
C ASP A 147 -9.98 -0.85 4.74
N LEU A 148 -9.83 -2.17 4.64
CA LEU A 148 -10.24 -3.11 5.68
C LEU A 148 -9.52 -2.83 7.01
N PHE A 149 -8.18 -2.73 6.99
CA PHE A 149 -7.39 -2.44 8.20
C PHE A 149 -7.72 -1.07 8.81
N LEU A 150 -8.00 -0.06 7.98
CA LEU A 150 -8.41 1.28 8.43
C LEU A 150 -9.82 1.30 9.02
N VAL A 151 -10.74 0.47 8.52
CA VAL A 151 -12.07 0.27 9.09
C VAL A 151 -11.97 -0.37 10.47
N VAL A 152 -11.14 -1.41 10.60
CA VAL A 152 -10.86 -2.06 11.89
C VAL A 152 -10.20 -1.10 12.87
N GLU A 153 -9.18 -0.34 12.43
CA GLU A 153 -8.55 0.67 13.27
C GLU A 153 -9.57 1.73 13.73
N ARG A 154 -10.49 2.15 12.85
CA ARG A 154 -11.57 3.07 13.21
C ARG A 154 -12.53 2.48 14.22
N PHE A 155 -12.82 1.19 14.14
CA PHE A 155 -13.72 0.51 15.07
C PHE A 155 -13.18 0.54 16.50
N PHE A 156 -11.88 0.29 16.69
CA PHE A 156 -11.24 0.29 18.02
C PHE A 156 -10.79 1.67 18.53
N GLU A 157 -10.19 2.50 17.66
CA GLU A 157 -9.60 3.79 18.05
C GLU A 157 -10.51 5.00 17.78
N GLY A 158 -11.59 4.82 17.01
CA GLY A 158 -12.56 5.87 16.66
C GLY A 158 -12.16 6.72 15.44
N ASP A 159 -12.85 7.85 15.30
CA ASP A 159 -12.60 8.82 14.22
C ASP A 159 -11.27 9.58 14.38
N ARG A 160 -10.92 10.39 13.37
CA ARG A 160 -9.66 11.14 13.30
C ARG A 160 -9.33 11.93 14.57
N ASN A 161 -10.31 12.68 15.11
CA ASN A 161 -10.08 13.51 16.30
C ASN A 161 -9.86 12.65 17.56
N ALA A 162 -10.56 11.52 17.68
CA ALA A 162 -10.36 10.59 18.78
C ALA A 162 -8.97 9.96 18.75
N ARG A 163 -8.47 9.60 17.55
CA ARG A 163 -7.11 9.08 17.36
C ARG A 163 -6.02 10.10 17.70
N ILE A 164 -6.17 11.34 17.25
CA ILE A 164 -5.22 12.42 17.59
C ILE A 164 -5.19 12.65 19.11
N LYS A 165 -6.36 12.64 19.77
CA LYS A 165 -6.46 12.77 21.23
C LYS A 165 -5.83 11.56 21.93
N LEU A 166 -6.07 10.35 21.44
CA LEU A 166 -5.53 9.11 22.00
C LEU A 166 -4.00 9.03 21.87
N ASP A 167 -3.44 9.53 20.76
CA ASP A 167 -1.99 9.58 20.56
C ASP A 167 -1.32 10.58 21.52
N LYS A 168 -1.95 11.73 21.78
CA LYS A 168 -1.46 12.74 22.74
C LYS A 168 -1.70 12.39 24.22
N ALA A 169 -2.64 11.50 24.51
CA ALA A 169 -2.96 11.09 25.88
C ALA A 169 -1.83 10.24 26.50
N PRO A 170 -1.65 10.29 27.84
CA PRO A 170 -0.70 9.42 28.54
C PRO A 170 -1.06 7.93 28.37
N TRP A 171 -0.10 7.05 28.66
CA TRP A 171 -0.31 5.60 28.61
C TRP A 171 -1.23 5.13 29.73
N THR A 172 -2.53 5.06 29.44
CA THR A 172 -3.55 4.49 30.31
C THR A 172 -3.89 3.05 29.93
N LEU A 173 -4.43 2.27 30.86
CA LEU A 173 -4.92 0.91 30.59
C LEU A 173 -5.92 0.86 29.43
N SER A 174 -6.80 1.87 29.31
CA SER A 174 -7.75 1.97 28.21
C SER A 174 -7.08 2.23 26.85
N LYS A 175 -5.97 2.99 26.82
CA LYS A 175 -5.17 3.21 25.61
C LYS A 175 -4.49 1.91 25.17
N VAL A 176 -3.88 1.19 26.11
CA VAL A 176 -3.23 -0.10 25.83
C VAL A 176 -4.23 -1.11 25.32
N ALA A 177 -5.39 -1.26 25.98
CA ALA A 177 -6.44 -2.18 25.55
C ALA A 177 -6.91 -1.92 24.11
N LYS A 178 -7.15 -0.65 23.74
CA LYS A 178 -7.54 -0.29 22.37
C LYS A 178 -6.46 -0.61 21.33
N ARG A 179 -5.19 -0.34 21.67
CA ARG A 179 -4.04 -0.63 20.78
C ARG A 179 -3.87 -2.13 20.60
N VAL A 180 -3.91 -2.90 21.69
CA VAL A 180 -3.80 -4.36 21.65
C VAL A 180 -4.96 -4.97 20.87
N ALA A 181 -6.21 -4.58 21.14
CA ALA A 181 -7.37 -5.11 20.44
C ALA A 181 -7.30 -4.91 18.91
N LYS A 182 -6.85 -3.73 18.48
CA LYS A 182 -6.55 -3.47 17.06
C LYS A 182 -5.48 -4.41 16.51
N HIS A 183 -4.33 -4.54 17.17
CA HIS A 183 -3.23 -5.37 16.68
C HIS A 183 -3.62 -6.86 16.66
N VAL A 184 -4.37 -7.32 17.66
CA VAL A 184 -4.95 -8.67 17.69
C VAL A 184 -5.86 -8.87 16.50
N MET A 185 -6.80 -7.96 16.22
CA MET A 185 -7.68 -8.07 15.06
C MET A 185 -6.89 -8.02 13.73
N TRP A 186 -5.83 -7.23 13.65
CA TRP A 186 -4.95 -7.21 12.48
C TRP A 186 -4.24 -8.54 12.26
N LEU A 187 -3.72 -9.16 13.32
CA LEU A 187 -3.12 -10.48 13.26
C LEU A 187 -4.16 -11.53 12.84
N TRP A 188 -5.37 -11.49 13.40
CA TRP A 188 -6.47 -12.37 12.99
C TRP A 188 -6.77 -12.27 11.50
N ILE A 189 -6.90 -11.04 10.96
CA ILE A 189 -7.16 -10.83 9.53
C ILE A 189 -5.99 -11.35 8.68
N SER A 190 -4.74 -11.13 9.10
CA SER A 190 -3.57 -11.62 8.39
C SER A 190 -3.49 -13.14 8.38
N VAL A 191 -3.79 -13.80 9.50
CA VAL A 191 -3.83 -15.26 9.61
C VAL A 191 -4.96 -15.82 8.75
N LEU A 192 -6.16 -15.23 8.79
CA LEU A 192 -7.26 -15.64 7.91
C LEU A 192 -6.91 -15.46 6.44
N THR A 193 -6.29 -14.33 6.08
CA THR A 193 -5.89 -14.07 4.69
C THR A 193 -4.88 -15.13 4.22
N GLY A 194 -3.79 -15.34 4.96
CA GLY A 194 -2.76 -16.33 4.58
C GLY A 194 -3.26 -17.78 4.67
N GLY A 195 -4.10 -18.09 5.65
CA GLY A 195 -4.64 -19.42 5.89
C GLY A 195 -5.80 -19.82 5.00
N ALA A 196 -6.45 -18.87 4.30
CA ALA A 196 -7.63 -19.16 3.48
C ALA A 196 -7.37 -20.23 2.41
N TRP A 197 -6.12 -20.37 1.94
CA TRP A 197 -5.74 -21.24 0.82
C TRP A 197 -5.03 -22.54 1.23
N VAL A 198 -4.99 -22.86 2.53
CA VAL A 198 -4.22 -23.99 3.09
C VAL A 198 -5.07 -25.27 3.29
N PHE A 199 -6.38 -25.23 3.00
CA PHE A 199 -7.35 -26.30 3.26
C PHE A 199 -7.82 -27.02 2.01
#